data_AF-C7CEA0-F1
#
_entry.id   AF-C7CEA0-F1
#
_cell.length_a   1.000
_cell.length_b   1.000
_cell.length_c   1.000
_cell.angle_alpha   90.00
_cell.angle_beta   90.00
_cell.angle_gamma   90.00
#
_symmetry.space_group_name_H-M   'P 1'
#
loop_
_entity.id
_entity.type
_entity.pdbx_description
1 polymer ?
#
loop_
_entity_poly.entity_id
_entity_poly.type
_entity_poly.pdbx_seq_one_letter_code
_entity_poly.pdbx_strand_id
1 'polypeptide(L)'
;MWHHCAEQGFARQVRIRLAERLRAFRKHHILLVARTMGSVIAYHVVRQLEREDPSLRIEHLVTVGSPLGVAKVKLKFEAEHGALRMPNSVSAWMNLADDDDVLAITGALEADDGPGETGVSVDDRRVVNACQWANGEPNPHKSYGYLRTPEFSRIAVSYA
;
A
#
# COMPACT_ATOMS: atom_id res chain seq x y z
N MET A 1 4.40 13.31 -25.29
CA MET A 1 3.57 12.15 -25.71
C MET A 1 4.44 10.97 -26.16
N TRP A 2 5.54 10.66 -25.44
CA TRP A 2 6.51 9.60 -25.79
C TRP A 2 7.01 8.77 -24.58
N HIS A 3 6.40 8.92 -23.39
CA HIS A 3 6.73 8.14 -22.19
C HIS A 3 5.67 7.11 -21.79
N HIS A 4 4.44 7.22 -22.31
CA HIS A 4 3.31 6.46 -21.77
C HIS A 4 3.28 4.98 -22.17
N CYS A 5 3.79 4.62 -23.35
CA CYS A 5 3.70 3.23 -23.86
C CYS A 5 4.77 2.30 -23.23
N ALA A 6 6.00 2.81 -23.03
CA ALA A 6 7.07 2.06 -22.36
C ALA A 6 6.80 1.88 -20.85
N GLU A 7 6.22 2.90 -20.20
CA GLU A 7 5.79 2.83 -18.79
C GLU A 7 4.70 1.78 -18.58
N GLN A 8 3.78 1.58 -19.54
CA GLN A 8 2.74 0.55 -19.45
C GLN A 8 3.32 -0.88 -19.48
N GLY A 9 4.32 -1.13 -20.32
CA GLY A 9 4.99 -2.43 -20.38
C GLY A 9 5.69 -2.78 -19.07
N PHE A 10 6.46 -1.84 -18.51
CA PHE A 10 7.14 -2.04 -17.23
C PHE A 10 6.14 -2.20 -16.07
N ALA A 11 5.14 -1.32 -15.97
CA ALA A 11 4.11 -1.41 -14.93
C ALA A 11 3.40 -2.77 -14.98
N ARG A 12 3.07 -3.25 -16.19
CA ARG A 12 2.47 -4.59 -16.38
C ARG A 12 3.40 -5.70 -15.88
N GLN A 13 4.69 -5.65 -16.21
CA GLN A 13 5.66 -6.66 -15.74
C GLN A 13 5.79 -6.69 -14.21
N VAL A 14 5.84 -5.51 -13.57
CA VAL A 14 5.91 -5.45 -12.10
C VAL A 14 4.62 -5.99 -11.45
N ARG A 15 3.45 -5.65 -12.00
CA ARG A 15 2.15 -6.18 -11.55
C ARG A 15 2.09 -7.70 -11.68
N ILE A 16 2.51 -8.25 -12.82
CA ILE A 16 2.58 -9.71 -13.06
C ILE A 16 3.49 -10.37 -12.03
N ARG A 17 4.71 -9.83 -11.82
CA ARG A 17 5.67 -10.39 -10.87
C ARG A 17 5.12 -10.45 -9.44
N LEU A 18 4.43 -9.39 -9.00
CA LEU A 18 3.79 -9.40 -7.67
C LEU A 18 2.65 -10.41 -7.62
N ALA A 19 1.80 -10.47 -8.65
CA ALA A 19 0.67 -11.39 -8.71
C ALA A 19 1.10 -12.86 -8.65
N GLU A 20 2.14 -13.22 -9.41
CA GLU A 20 2.73 -14.57 -9.40
C GLU A 20 3.27 -14.94 -8.02
N ARG A 21 3.95 -14.01 -7.33
CA ARG A 21 4.46 -14.25 -5.98
C ARG A 21 3.34 -14.44 -4.97
N LEU A 22 2.30 -13.60 -4.99
CA LEU A 22 1.16 -13.76 -4.09
C LEU A 22 0.45 -15.11 -4.32
N ARG A 23 0.25 -15.52 -5.58
CA ARG A 23 -0.32 -16.84 -5.92
C ARG A 23 0.55 -18.01 -5.45
N ALA A 24 1.87 -17.88 -5.56
CA ALA A 24 2.80 -18.91 -5.10
C ALA A 24 2.72 -19.13 -3.58
N PHE A 25 2.50 -18.06 -2.82
CA PHE A 25 2.40 -18.10 -1.36
C PHE A 25 0.97 -18.15 -0.83
N ARG A 26 -0.06 -18.35 -1.67
CA ARG A 26 -1.49 -18.30 -1.27
C ARG A 26 -1.94 -19.20 -0.11
N LYS A 27 -1.13 -20.19 0.26
CA LYS A 27 -1.37 -21.09 1.41
C LYS A 27 -0.65 -20.66 2.69
N HIS A 28 0.05 -19.54 2.67
CA HIS A 28 0.79 -18.99 3.81
C HIS A 28 0.08 -17.76 4.37
N HIS A 29 0.44 -17.40 5.59
CA HIS A 29 0.13 -16.11 6.16
C HIS A 29 0.98 -15.03 5.46
N ILE A 30 0.33 -14.03 4.86
CA ILE A 30 0.99 -13.00 4.06
C ILE A 30 0.85 -11.64 4.74
N LEU A 31 1.98 -11.10 5.22
CA LEU A 31 2.17 -9.69 5.51
C LEU A 31 2.76 -9.00 4.27
N LEU A 32 1.96 -8.16 3.61
CA LEU A 32 2.38 -7.40 2.43
C LEU A 32 2.72 -5.96 2.81
N VAL A 33 4.01 -5.61 2.79
CA VAL A 33 4.48 -4.25 3.07
C VAL A 33 4.78 -3.52 1.78
N ALA A 34 4.13 -2.37 1.54
CA ALA A 34 4.19 -1.65 0.28
C ALA A 34 4.48 -0.15 0.50
N ARG A 35 5.57 0.33 -0.10
CA ARG A 35 6.06 1.70 0.08
C ARG A 35 5.87 2.57 -1.15
N THR A 36 5.43 3.82 -0.99
CA THR A 36 5.32 4.82 -2.07
C THR A 36 4.60 4.21 -3.29
N MET A 37 5.18 4.22 -4.49
CA MET A 37 4.60 3.61 -5.70
C MET A 37 4.35 2.10 -5.57
N GLY A 38 5.05 1.43 -4.65
CA GLY A 38 4.77 0.05 -4.29
C GLY A 38 3.36 -0.14 -3.73
N SER A 39 2.81 0.83 -2.97
CA SER A 39 1.44 0.74 -2.46
C SER A 39 0.40 0.84 -3.57
N VAL A 40 0.63 1.68 -4.57
CA VAL A 40 -0.18 1.80 -5.78
C VAL A 40 -0.18 0.47 -6.54
N ILE A 41 0.99 -0.12 -6.75
CA ILE A 41 1.13 -1.41 -7.43
C ILE A 41 0.46 -2.53 -6.62
N ALA A 42 0.71 -2.58 -5.31
CA ALA A 42 0.14 -3.58 -4.42
C ALA A 42 -1.38 -3.51 -4.42
N TYR A 43 -1.96 -2.33 -4.20
CA TYR A 43 -3.40 -2.13 -4.22
C TYR A 43 -4.00 -2.56 -5.56
N HIS A 44 -3.43 -2.14 -6.69
CA HIS A 44 -3.88 -2.57 -8.02
C HIS A 44 -3.91 -4.10 -8.14
N VAL A 45 -2.81 -4.77 -7.79
CA VAL A 45 -2.68 -6.23 -7.93
C VAL A 45 -3.64 -6.95 -7.00
N VAL A 46 -3.82 -6.47 -5.77
CA VAL A 46 -4.73 -7.07 -4.81
C VAL A 46 -6.19 -6.93 -5.25
N ARG A 47 -6.61 -5.75 -5.75
CA ARG A 47 -7.95 -5.53 -6.34
C ARG A 47 -8.19 -6.40 -7.57
N GLN A 48 -7.16 -6.64 -8.38
CA GLN A 48 -7.25 -7.55 -9.53
C GLN A 48 -7.40 -9.01 -9.06
N LEU A 49 -6.54 -9.47 -8.16
CA LEU A 49 -6.53 -10.85 -7.67
C LEU A 49 -7.75 -11.19 -6.82
N GLU A 50 -8.35 -10.23 -6.12
CA GLU A 50 -9.64 -10.41 -5.44
C GLU A 50 -10.71 -11.00 -6.39
N ARG A 51 -10.71 -10.57 -7.66
CA ARG A 51 -11.67 -11.04 -8.69
C ARG A 51 -11.21 -12.32 -9.36
N GLU A 52 -9.91 -12.46 -9.62
CA GLU A 52 -9.34 -13.58 -10.36
C GLU A 52 -9.07 -14.84 -9.52
N ASP A 53 -8.76 -14.67 -8.24
CA ASP A 53 -8.43 -15.73 -7.29
C ASP A 53 -9.03 -15.44 -5.90
N PRO A 54 -10.34 -15.71 -5.73
CA PRO A 54 -11.04 -15.45 -4.46
C PRO A 54 -10.49 -16.25 -3.27
N SER A 55 -9.62 -17.24 -3.49
CA SER A 55 -8.98 -18.04 -2.44
C SER A 55 -7.77 -17.36 -1.83
N LEU A 56 -7.15 -16.40 -2.54
CA LEU A 56 -6.02 -15.65 -2.03
C LEU A 56 -6.45 -14.79 -0.83
N ARG A 57 -5.68 -14.91 0.25
CA ARG A 57 -5.83 -14.09 1.44
C ARG A 57 -4.51 -13.41 1.77
N ILE A 58 -4.58 -12.11 1.99
CA ILE A 58 -3.52 -11.28 2.53
C ILE A 58 -3.96 -10.92 3.93
N GLU A 59 -3.24 -11.42 4.92
CA GLU A 59 -3.64 -11.22 6.30
C GLU A 59 -3.50 -9.75 6.70
N HIS A 60 -2.41 -9.13 6.28
CA HIS A 60 -2.15 -7.74 6.60
C HIS A 60 -1.46 -7.02 5.43
N LEU A 61 -2.12 -5.99 4.90
CA LEU A 61 -1.52 -5.02 3.99
C LEU A 61 -1.03 -3.82 4.82
N VAL A 62 0.26 -3.55 4.77
CA VAL A 62 0.86 -2.36 5.40
C VAL A 62 1.37 -1.42 4.32
N THR A 63 0.75 -0.25 4.20
CA THR A 63 1.22 0.80 3.29
C THR A 63 2.01 1.84 4.07
N VAL A 64 3.13 2.30 3.50
CA VAL A 64 4.00 3.30 4.14
C VAL A 64 4.40 4.38 3.15
N GLY A 65 4.34 5.64 3.55
CA GLY A 65 4.65 6.77 2.65
C GLY A 65 3.76 6.76 1.39
N SER A 66 2.49 6.40 1.54
CA SER A 66 1.62 6.01 0.43
C SER A 66 0.96 7.20 -0.27
N PRO A 67 1.08 7.36 -1.60
CA PRO A 67 0.37 8.39 -2.34
C PRO A 67 -1.08 7.98 -2.70
N LEU A 68 -1.64 6.91 -2.12
CA LEU A 68 -3.00 6.46 -2.42
C LEU A 68 -4.05 7.51 -2.02
N GLY A 69 -3.75 8.35 -1.03
CA GLY A 69 -4.60 9.45 -0.60
C GLY A 69 -4.62 10.65 -1.56
N VAL A 70 -3.64 10.74 -2.46
CA VAL A 70 -3.51 11.86 -3.41
C VAL A 70 -4.64 11.82 -4.45
N ALA A 71 -5.38 12.92 -4.59
CA ALA A 71 -6.56 13.02 -5.48
C ALA A 71 -6.30 12.52 -6.91
N LYS A 72 -5.15 12.88 -7.51
CA LYS A 72 -4.80 12.44 -8.87
C LYS A 72 -4.55 10.93 -8.96
N VAL A 73 -4.06 10.31 -7.89
CA VAL A 73 -3.87 8.86 -7.81
C VAL A 73 -5.24 8.17 -7.66
N LYS A 74 -6.09 8.69 -6.77
CA LYS A 74 -7.48 8.21 -6.58
C LYS A 74 -8.27 8.20 -7.88
N LEU A 75 -8.34 9.33 -8.58
CA LEU A 75 -9.09 9.44 -9.84
C LEU A 75 -8.67 8.41 -10.90
N LYS A 76 -7.36 8.09 -10.95
CA LYS A 76 -6.87 7.03 -11.85
C LYS A 76 -7.34 5.65 -11.42
N PHE A 77 -7.33 5.36 -10.12
CA PHE A 77 -7.81 4.09 -9.60
C PHE A 77 -9.31 3.92 -9.75
N GLU A 78 -10.08 4.98 -9.50
CA GLU A 78 -11.53 4.98 -9.66
C GLU A 78 -11.95 4.64 -11.08
N ALA A 79 -11.22 5.18 -12.06
CA ALA A 79 -11.45 4.87 -13.47
C ALA A 79 -11.16 3.39 -13.84
N GLU A 80 -10.21 2.73 -13.15
CA GLU A 80 -9.80 1.35 -13.47
C GLU A 80 -10.53 0.28 -12.62
N HIS A 81 -10.80 0.58 -11.35
CA HIS A 81 -11.22 -0.42 -10.34
C HIS A 81 -12.46 -0.03 -9.55
N GLY A 82 -13.02 1.17 -9.79
CA GLY A 82 -14.04 1.79 -8.95
C GLY A 82 -13.45 2.45 -7.69
N ALA A 83 -14.33 2.93 -6.81
CA ALA A 83 -13.97 3.64 -5.58
C ALA A 83 -12.84 2.95 -4.79
N LEU A 84 -11.97 3.77 -4.18
CA LEU A 84 -10.99 3.26 -3.23
C LEU A 84 -11.73 2.58 -2.07
N ARG A 85 -11.40 1.32 -1.78
CA ARG A 85 -12.00 0.56 -0.69
C ARG A 85 -11.06 -0.51 -0.19
N MET A 86 -11.29 -0.97 1.04
CA MET A 86 -10.69 -2.20 1.56
C MET A 86 -10.92 -3.37 0.57
N PRO A 87 -9.87 -4.03 0.04
CA PRO A 87 -10.03 -5.22 -0.79
C PRO A 87 -10.53 -6.41 0.03
N ASN A 88 -11.46 -7.20 -0.49
CA ASN A 88 -12.06 -8.36 0.19
C ASN A 88 -11.04 -9.49 0.46
N SER A 89 -9.95 -9.53 -0.30
CA SER A 89 -8.86 -10.48 -0.09
C SER A 89 -7.90 -10.07 1.04
N VAL A 90 -8.08 -8.89 1.63
CA VAL A 90 -7.26 -8.35 2.73
C VAL A 90 -8.03 -8.43 4.04
N SER A 91 -7.42 -8.97 5.10
CA SER A 91 -8.05 -9.07 6.42
C SER A 91 -7.81 -7.83 7.30
N ALA A 92 -6.64 -7.21 7.18
CA ALA A 92 -6.29 -5.95 7.85
C ALA A 92 -5.49 -5.05 6.90
N TRP A 93 -5.79 -3.74 6.90
CA TRP A 93 -5.01 -2.75 6.16
C TRP A 93 -4.63 -1.62 7.10
N MET A 94 -3.32 -1.47 7.34
CA MET A 94 -2.76 -0.34 8.06
C MET A 94 -1.98 0.55 7.12
N ASN A 95 -2.19 1.87 7.23
CA ASN A 95 -1.45 2.86 6.48
C ASN A 95 -0.66 3.75 7.45
N LEU A 96 0.67 3.69 7.37
CA LEU A 96 1.56 4.50 8.19
C LEU A 96 1.98 5.74 7.40
N ALA A 97 1.59 6.90 7.89
CA ALA A 97 1.90 8.19 7.29
C ALA A 97 2.66 9.07 8.29
N ASP A 98 3.78 9.63 7.85
CA ASP A 98 4.45 10.71 8.58
C ASP A 98 3.85 12.06 8.15
N ASP A 99 3.65 12.98 9.10
CA ASP A 99 3.04 14.28 8.82
C ASP A 99 3.99 15.23 8.05
N ASP A 100 5.30 15.02 8.13
CA ASP A 100 6.29 15.73 7.32
C ASP A 100 6.53 15.06 5.96
N ASP A 101 5.94 13.89 5.71
CA ASP A 101 5.98 13.22 4.41
C ASP A 101 4.85 13.74 3.50
N VAL A 102 5.20 14.69 2.63
CA VAL A 102 4.27 15.35 1.68
C VAL A 102 3.47 14.37 0.81
N LEU A 103 4.01 13.20 0.50
CA LEU A 103 3.29 12.21 -0.31
C LEU A 103 2.30 11.37 0.52
N ALA A 104 2.54 11.25 1.82
CA ALA A 104 1.76 10.41 2.73
C ALA A 104 0.71 11.22 3.50
N ILE A 105 0.98 12.49 3.80
CA ILE A 105 0.06 13.34 4.57
C ILE A 105 -1.24 13.62 3.82
N THR A 106 -1.21 13.62 2.49
CA THR A 106 -2.36 14.00 1.67
C THR A 106 -3.41 12.91 1.62
N GLY A 107 -4.58 13.17 2.22
CA GLY A 107 -5.78 12.34 2.15
C GLY A 107 -5.71 11.14 3.09
N ALA A 108 -6.43 11.22 4.20
CA ALA A 108 -6.67 10.04 5.04
C ALA A 108 -7.40 8.99 4.20
N LEU A 109 -6.82 7.81 4.06
CA LEU A 109 -7.43 6.69 3.38
C LEU A 109 -8.71 6.25 4.08
N GLU A 110 -8.76 6.33 5.42
CA GLU A 110 -9.94 6.01 6.24
C GLU A 110 -11.14 6.93 5.93
N ALA A 111 -10.90 8.21 5.65
CA ALA A 111 -11.97 9.15 5.34
C ALA A 111 -12.57 8.92 3.94
N ASP A 112 -11.81 8.25 3.07
CA ASP A 112 -12.11 8.10 1.65
C ASP A 112 -12.41 6.64 1.27
N ASP A 113 -12.22 5.69 2.19
CA ASP A 113 -12.59 4.29 2.00
C ASP A 113 -14.00 4.05 2.58
N GLY A 114 -14.94 3.70 1.70
CA GLY A 114 -16.16 3.07 2.17
C GLY A 114 -15.79 1.74 2.84
N PRO A 115 -16.47 1.32 3.93
CA PRO A 115 -16.23 0.01 4.51
C PRO A 115 -16.31 -1.05 3.40
N GLY A 116 -15.33 -1.95 3.36
CA GLY A 116 -15.39 -3.09 2.44
C GLY A 116 -16.66 -3.92 2.67
N GLU A 117 -16.88 -4.98 1.88
CA GLU A 117 -18.02 -5.89 2.11
C GLU A 117 -18.00 -6.52 3.51
N THR A 118 -16.84 -6.50 4.18
CA THR A 118 -16.60 -6.99 5.54
C THR A 118 -16.85 -5.96 6.64
N GLY A 119 -17.15 -4.69 6.32
CA GLY A 119 -17.33 -3.63 7.31
C GLY A 119 -16.03 -3.06 7.90
N VAL A 120 -14.87 -3.51 7.41
CA VAL A 120 -13.54 -3.07 7.88
C VAL A 120 -13.03 -1.94 6.99
N SER A 121 -12.56 -0.85 7.61
CA SER A 121 -11.89 0.28 6.96
C SER A 121 -10.37 0.21 7.18
N VAL A 122 -9.63 1.05 6.44
CA VAL A 122 -8.19 1.24 6.65
C VAL A 122 -7.91 1.85 8.02
N ASP A 123 -6.93 1.30 8.74
CA ASP A 123 -6.36 1.89 9.97
C ASP A 123 -5.23 2.87 9.56
N ASP A 124 -5.57 4.16 9.46
CA ASP A 124 -4.63 5.23 9.20
C ASP A 124 -3.90 5.66 10.48
N ARG A 125 -2.58 5.42 10.55
CA ARG A 125 -1.76 5.80 11.70
C ARG A 125 -0.71 6.83 11.34
N ARG A 126 -0.69 7.89 12.13
CA ARG A 126 0.40 8.87 12.11
C ARG A 126 1.63 8.29 12.82
N VAL A 127 2.78 8.40 12.17
CA VAL A 127 4.06 7.89 12.66
C VAL A 127 5.14 8.96 12.57
N VAL A 128 6.24 8.76 13.31
CA VAL A 128 7.43 9.60 13.22
C VAL A 128 8.57 8.82 12.56
N ASN A 129 8.88 9.20 11.34
CA ASN A 129 9.99 8.75 10.53
C ASN A 129 11.22 9.61 10.82
N ALA A 130 11.96 9.22 11.86
CA ALA A 130 13.19 9.88 12.28
C ALA A 130 14.41 9.63 11.36
N CYS A 131 14.21 9.19 10.11
CA CYS A 131 15.34 9.07 9.19
C CYS A 131 15.91 10.43 8.83
N GLN A 132 17.22 10.47 8.65
CA GLN A 132 17.97 11.64 8.22
C GLN A 132 18.84 11.27 7.02
N TRP A 133 19.15 12.26 6.19
CA TRP A 133 20.23 12.15 5.21
C TRP A 133 21.60 12.19 5.92
N ALA A 134 22.67 11.89 5.18
CA ALA A 134 24.03 11.88 5.72
C ALA A 134 24.50 13.25 6.25
N ASN A 135 23.87 14.35 5.80
CA ASN A 135 24.12 15.71 6.26
C ASN A 135 23.30 16.09 7.52
N GLY A 136 22.52 15.17 8.08
CA GLY A 136 21.70 15.38 9.29
C GLY A 136 20.32 15.99 9.03
N GLU A 137 19.99 16.34 7.78
CA GLU A 137 18.66 16.88 7.45
C GLU A 137 17.57 15.79 7.53
N PRO A 138 16.34 16.10 7.98
CA PRO A 138 15.24 15.14 8.09
C PRO A 138 14.79 14.58 6.74
N ASN A 139 14.60 13.26 6.66
CA ASN A 139 14.09 12.57 5.47
C ASN A 139 12.87 11.69 5.83
N PRO A 140 11.69 12.30 6.00
CA PRO A 140 10.47 11.62 6.46
C PRO A 140 9.89 10.64 5.43
N HIS A 141 10.36 10.68 4.17
CA HIS A 141 9.94 9.75 3.12
C HIS A 141 10.86 8.51 2.99
N LYS A 142 11.92 8.40 3.81
CA LYS A 142 12.89 7.30 3.69
C LYS A 142 12.30 5.98 4.19
N SER A 143 12.45 4.92 3.39
CA SER A 143 11.94 3.58 3.69
C SER A 143 12.35 3.04 5.06
N TYR A 144 13.64 3.16 5.40
CA TYR A 144 14.19 2.55 6.61
C TYR A 144 13.61 3.17 7.87
N GLY A 145 13.16 4.42 7.84
CA GLY A 145 12.61 5.04 9.03
C GLY A 145 11.20 4.58 9.30
N TYR A 146 10.35 4.43 8.27
CA TYR A 146 9.05 3.74 8.39
C TYR A 146 9.20 2.32 8.93
N LEU A 147 10.17 1.54 8.44
CA LEU A 147 10.40 0.16 8.91
C LEU A 147 10.98 0.09 10.32
N ARG A 148 11.42 1.21 10.89
CA ARG A 148 11.94 1.31 12.26
C ARG A 148 10.94 1.94 13.23
N THR A 149 9.74 2.30 12.78
CA THR A 149 8.73 2.85 13.68
C THR A 149 8.26 1.78 14.67
N PRO A 150 7.89 2.16 15.90
CA PRO A 150 7.27 1.25 16.85
C PRO A 150 6.00 0.61 16.28
N GLU A 151 5.23 1.34 15.50
CA GLU A 151 3.99 0.89 14.86
C GLU A 151 4.27 -0.28 13.92
N PHE A 152 5.22 -0.12 12.99
CA PHE A 152 5.61 -1.20 12.09
C PHE A 152 6.19 -2.40 12.85
N SER A 153 7.04 -2.15 13.85
CA SER A 153 7.69 -3.20 14.62
C SER A 153 6.70 -4.08 15.38
N ARG A 154 5.64 -3.48 15.96
CA ARG A 154 4.56 -4.23 16.64
C ARG A 154 3.82 -5.16 15.67
N ILE A 155 3.62 -4.73 14.44
CA ILE A 155 3.01 -5.57 13.39
C ILE A 155 3.98 -6.69 13.01
N ALA A 156 5.23 -6.36 12.69
CA ALA A 156 6.19 -7.35 12.19
C ALA A 156 6.42 -8.49 13.17
N VAL A 157 6.42 -8.21 14.48
CA VAL A 157 6.58 -9.21 15.54
C VAL A 157 5.46 -10.25 15.56
N SER A 158 4.24 -9.95 15.10
CA SER A 158 3.17 -10.95 15.02
C SER A 158 3.35 -11.95 13.87
N TYR A 159 4.36 -11.75 13.01
CA TYR A 159 4.67 -12.58 11.85
C TYR A 159 6.11 -13.17 11.90
N ALA A 160 6.80 -13.04 13.02
CA ALA A 160 8.16 -13.58 13.26
C ALA A 160 8.10 -14.96 13.91
#